data_AF-A0A2R6DD76-F1
#
_entry.id   AF-A0A2R6DD76-F1
#
_cell.length_a   1.000
_cell.length_b   1.000
_cell.length_c   1.000
_cell.angle_alpha   90.00
_cell.angle_beta   90.00
_cell.angle_gamma   90.00
#
_symmetry.space_group_name_H-M   'P 1'
#
loop_
_entity.id
_entity.type
_entity.pdbx_description
1 polymer ?
#
loop_
_entity_poly.entity_id
_entity_poly.type
_entity_poly.pdbx_seq_one_letter_code
_entity_poly.pdbx_strand_id
1 'polypeptide(L)'
;MDDTELLDRARTAVDRSYAPYSEYLAVSSAERDGVTPCGMCRQSLVEFCEAALRVVCEGDDSPTVYTLGELLPEAIGPEALE
;
A
#
# COMPACT_ATOMS: atom_id res chain seq x y z
N MET A 1 -23.18 -18.91 15.70
CA MET A 1 -21.89 -18.39 15.22
C MET A 1 -20.79 -19.22 15.82
N ASP A 2 -20.39 -20.23 15.06
CA ASP A 2 -19.15 -20.96 15.31
C ASP A 2 -17.97 -20.24 14.62
N ASP A 3 -16.74 -20.71 14.90
CA ASP A 3 -15.50 -20.09 14.43
C ASP A 3 -15.40 -20.05 12.89
N THR A 4 -16.00 -21.03 12.21
CA THR A 4 -16.04 -21.08 10.73
C THR A 4 -16.89 -19.95 10.18
N GLU A 5 -18.04 -19.69 10.80
CA GLU A 5 -18.94 -18.59 10.43
C GLU A 5 -18.29 -17.22 10.64
N LEU A 6 -17.45 -17.08 11.68
CA LEU A 6 -16.65 -15.88 11.92
C LEU A 6 -15.56 -15.67 10.86
N LEU A 7 -14.84 -16.74 10.48
CA LEU A 7 -13.79 -16.70 9.48
C LEU A 7 -14.32 -16.38 8.08
N ASP A 8 -15.45 -16.97 7.69
CA ASP A 8 -16.06 -16.71 6.38
C ASP A 8 -16.62 -15.28 6.27
N ARG A 9 -17.14 -14.74 7.38
CA ARG A 9 -17.53 -13.33 7.44
C ARG A 9 -16.33 -12.40 7.35
N ALA A 10 -15.21 -12.74 7.98
CA ALA A 10 -13.98 -11.96 7.89
C ALA A 10 -13.42 -11.95 6.45
N ARG A 11 -13.37 -13.10 5.78
CA ARG A 11 -12.97 -13.21 4.36
C ARG A 11 -13.88 -12.41 3.44
N THR A 12 -15.19 -12.57 3.61
CA THR A 12 -16.19 -11.80 2.85
C THR A 12 -16.05 -10.30 3.10
N ALA A 13 -15.73 -9.88 4.33
CA ALA A 13 -15.48 -8.48 4.66
C ALA A 13 -14.20 -7.95 4.01
N VAL A 14 -13.15 -8.77 3.89
CA VAL A 14 -11.94 -8.43 3.14
C VAL A 14 -12.26 -8.30 1.64
N ASP A 15 -12.96 -9.27 1.05
CA ASP A 15 -13.33 -9.27 -0.37
C ASP A 15 -14.27 -8.11 -0.75
N ARG A 16 -15.13 -7.69 0.19
CA ARG A 16 -16.10 -6.59 0.00
C ARG A 16 -15.57 -5.24 0.47
N SER A 17 -14.58 -5.22 1.35
CA SER A 17 -13.81 -4.01 1.56
C SER A 17 -13.24 -3.64 0.20
N TYR A 18 -13.23 -2.36 -0.15
CA TYR A 18 -12.70 -1.84 -1.40
C TYR A 18 -11.17 -2.02 -1.39
N ALA A 19 -10.71 -3.28 -1.34
CA ALA A 19 -9.33 -3.69 -1.52
C ALA A 19 -9.01 -3.31 -2.97
N PRO A 20 -7.99 -2.48 -3.19
CA PRO A 20 -7.84 -1.78 -4.46
C PRO A 20 -7.74 -2.80 -5.60
N TYR A 21 -8.74 -2.78 -6.50
CA TYR A 21 -8.67 -3.45 -7.81
C TYR A 21 -7.52 -2.93 -8.67
N SER A 22 -6.83 -1.87 -8.23
CA SER A 22 -5.62 -1.36 -8.86
C SER A 22 -4.40 -2.13 -8.36
N GLU A 23 -3.58 -2.62 -9.29
CA GLU A 23 -2.22 -3.14 -9.05
C GLU A 23 -1.24 -2.03 -8.57
N TYR A 24 -1.75 -0.96 -7.94
CA TYR A 24 -1.03 0.23 -7.50
C TYR A 24 -1.74 0.93 -6.34
N LEU A 25 -0.95 1.63 -5.53
CA LEU A 25 -1.36 2.55 -4.46
C LEU A 25 -1.42 3.99 -5.00
N ALA A 26 -2.52 4.70 -4.78
CA ALA A 26 -2.65 6.12 -5.12
C ALA A 26 -2.34 7.01 -3.90
N VAL A 27 -1.60 8.10 -4.11
CA VAL A 27 -1.26 9.10 -3.10
C VAL A 27 -1.71 10.46 -3.60
N SER A 28 -2.47 11.18 -2.79
CA SER A 28 -3.05 12.49 -3.11
C SER A 28 -2.94 13.40 -1.90
N SER A 29 -2.76 14.70 -2.16
CA SER A 29 -2.78 15.78 -1.18
C SER A 29 -3.77 16.85 -1.65
N ALA A 30 -4.21 17.71 -0.72
CA ALA A 30 -5.00 18.88 -1.10
C ALA A 30 -4.22 19.81 -2.07
N GLU A 31 -2.89 19.76 -2.00
CA GLU A 31 -1.97 20.61 -2.76
C GLU A 31 -1.65 20.04 -4.15
N ARG A 32 -1.95 18.75 -4.41
CA ARG A 32 -1.73 18.06 -5.70
C ARG A 32 -0.31 18.21 -6.25
N ASP A 33 0.65 18.29 -5.34
CA ASP A 33 2.05 18.67 -5.57
C ASP A 33 2.98 17.47 -5.84
N GLY A 34 2.43 16.29 -6.12
CA GLY A 34 3.22 15.08 -6.30
C GLY A 34 3.76 14.50 -5.00
N VAL A 35 3.18 14.85 -3.84
CA VAL A 35 3.68 14.39 -2.55
C VAL A 35 3.80 12.86 -2.51
N THR A 36 4.97 12.39 -2.10
CA THR A 36 5.24 10.97 -1.85
C THR A 36 4.75 10.56 -0.46
N PRO A 37 4.42 9.28 -0.21
CA PRO A 37 4.04 8.83 1.13
C PRO A 37 5.18 9.10 2.12
N CYS A 38 4.86 9.39 3.38
CA CYS A 38 5.88 9.65 4.39
C CYS A 38 6.63 8.35 4.77
N GLY A 39 7.75 8.48 5.49
CA GLY A 39 8.57 7.33 5.88
C GLY A 39 7.81 6.26 6.67
N MET A 40 6.92 6.67 7.58
CA MET A 40 6.10 5.73 8.36
C MET A 40 5.14 4.94 7.45
N CYS A 41 4.48 5.60 6.50
CA CYS A 41 3.61 4.93 5.53
C CYS A 41 4.41 3.92 4.69
N ARG A 42 5.59 4.31 4.17
CA ARG A 42 6.45 3.42 3.40
C ARG A 42 6.84 2.18 4.20
N GLN A 43 7.25 2.37 5.46
CA GLN A 43 7.65 1.28 6.34
C GLN A 43 6.47 0.35 6.67
N SER A 44 5.28 0.90 6.93
CA SER A 44 4.08 0.08 7.13
C SER A 44 3.69 -0.72 5.88
N LEU A 45 3.92 -0.17 4.68
CA LEU A 45 3.65 -0.88 3.42
C LEU A 45 4.62 -2.03 3.20
N VAL A 46 5.91 -1.88 3.53
CA VAL A 46 6.93 -2.94 3.36
C VAL A 46 6.58 -4.22 4.13
N GLU A 47 5.86 -4.12 5.25
CA GLU A 47 5.42 -5.28 6.02
C GLU A 47 4.45 -6.20 5.23
N PHE A 48 3.70 -5.63 4.27
CA PHE A 48 2.59 -6.32 3.60
C PHE A 48 2.67 -6.30 2.08
N CYS A 49 3.63 -5.58 1.50
CA CYS A 49 3.70 -5.33 0.07
C CYS A 49 5.11 -5.57 -0.47
N GLU A 50 5.18 -6.11 -1.67
CA GLU A 50 6.45 -6.30 -2.37
C GLU A 50 7.07 -4.95 -2.75
N ALA A 51 8.40 -4.92 -2.88
CA ALA A 51 9.13 -3.75 -3.36
C ALA A 51 8.64 -3.26 -4.74
N ALA A 52 8.04 -4.14 -5.54
CA ALA A 52 7.49 -3.85 -6.86
C ALA A 52 6.12 -3.12 -6.83
N LEU A 53 5.49 -2.96 -5.65
CA LEU A 53 4.22 -2.24 -5.52
C LEU A 53 4.35 -0.84 -6.15
N ARG A 54 3.50 -0.54 -7.13
CA ARG A 54 3.47 0.77 -7.79
C ARG A 54 2.80 1.79 -6.87
N VAL A 55 3.44 2.94 -6.68
CA VAL A 55 2.95 4.09 -5.92
C VAL A 55 2.77 5.26 -6.88
N VAL A 56 1.52 5.66 -7.09
CA VAL A 56 1.10 6.70 -8.03
C VAL A 56 0.75 7.96 -7.24
N CYS A 57 1.61 8.98 -7.32
CA CYS A 57 1.42 10.26 -6.66
C CYS A 57 0.75 11.26 -7.60
N GLU A 58 -0.38 11.82 -7.19
CA GLU A 58 -1.09 12.88 -7.91
C GLU A 58 -0.22 14.15 -7.99
N GLY A 59 0.00 14.63 -9.23
CA GLY A 59 0.72 15.87 -9.53
C GLY A 59 -0.14 16.80 -10.42
N ASP A 60 0.24 18.08 -10.49
CA ASP A 60 -0.52 19.14 -11.20
C ASP A 60 -0.82 18.82 -12.67
N ASP A 61 0.17 18.34 -13.43
CA ASP A 61 0.02 18.03 -14.86
C ASP A 61 -0.26 16.54 -15.11
N SER A 62 0.45 15.67 -14.40
CA SER A 62 0.34 14.22 -14.54
C SER A 62 0.83 13.51 -13.28
N PRO A 63 0.28 12.34 -12.94
CA PRO A 63 0.75 11.58 -11.79
C PRO A 63 2.17 11.06 -12.02
N THR A 64 2.98 11.09 -10.97
CA THR A 64 4.31 10.45 -10.95
C THR A 64 4.20 9.05 -10.37
N VAL A 65 4.89 8.08 -10.97
CA VAL A 65 4.86 6.68 -10.54
C VAL A 65 6.22 6.26 -10.01
N TYR A 66 6.22 5.65 -8.84
CA TYR A 66 7.37 5.00 -8.21
C TYR A 66 7.03 3.54 -7.92
N THR A 67 8.02 2.76 -7.58
CA THR A 67 7.89 1.50 -6.85
C THR A 67 8.15 1.75 -5.36
N LEU A 68 7.61 0.88 -4.49
CA LEU A 68 7.85 0.97 -3.06
C LEU A 68 9.36 0.87 -2.73
N GLY A 69 10.10 0.01 -3.43
CA GLY A 69 11.55 -0.14 -3.26
C GLY A 69 12.37 1.10 -3.68
N GLU A 70 11.91 1.87 -4.66
CA GLU A 70 12.53 3.16 -5.00
C GLU A 70 12.30 4.21 -3.91
N LEU A 71 11.14 4.18 -3.26
CA LEU A 71 10.79 5.11 -2.19
C LEU A 71 11.42 4.75 -0.84
N LEU A 72 11.73 3.47 -0.61
CA LEU A 72 12.38 2.99 0.61
C LEU A 72 13.38 1.87 0.27
N PRO A 73 14.60 2.22 -0.17
CA PRO A 73 15.63 1.23 -0.48
C PRO A 73 16.13 0.55 0.78
N GLU A 74 16.52 -0.72 0.66
CA GLU A 74 17.07 -1.53 1.75
C GLU A 74 16.19 -1.53 3.02
N ALA A 75 14.87 -1.57 2.80
CA ALA A 75 13.91 -1.55 3.88
C ALA A 75 14.09 -2.75 4.82
N ILE A 76 13.88 -2.51 6.11
CA ILE A 76 13.79 -3.60 7.10
C ILE A 76 12.39 -4.19 6.98
N GLY A 77 12.28 -5.36 6.36
CA GLY A 77 11.04 -6.13 6.22
C GLY A 77 10.97 -7.35 7.16
N PRO A 78 9.91 -8.17 7.04
CA PRO A 78 9.75 -9.40 7.80
C PRO A 78 10.97 -10.33 7.74
N GLU A 79 11.67 -10.36 6.61
CA GLU A 79 12.90 -11.12 6.38
C GLU A 79 14.08 -10.74 7.28
N ALA A 80 14.05 -9.56 7.93
CA ALA A 80 15.11 -9.09 8.81
C ALA A 80 14.90 -9.49 10.28
N LEU A 81 13.79 -10.18 10.61
CA LEU A 81 13.43 -10.57 11.97
C LEU A 81 13.89 -11.99 12.36
N GLU A 82 14.61 -12.69 11.47
CA GLU A 82 15.13 -14.05 11.67
C GLU A 82 16.55 -14.11 12.24
#